data_AF-A0A1H0JER6-F1
#
_entry.id   AF-A0A1H0JER6-F1
#
_cell.length_a   1.000
_cell.length_b   1.000
_cell.length_c   1.000
_cell.angle_alpha   90.00
_cell.angle_beta   90.00
_cell.angle_gamma   90.00
#
_symmetry.space_group_name_H-M   'P 1'
#
loop_
_entity.id
_entity.type
_entity.pdbx_description
1 polymer ?
#
loop_
_entity_poly.entity_id
_entity_poly.type
_entity_poly.pdbx_seq_one_letter_code
_entity_poly.pdbx_strand_id
1 'polypeptide(L)'
;MEREKALMADPSGGGLAGEFLRREAEAAGAPSAALLVIGRILQGETVPDDEVYDALAEQDSLIVGSPETVRKKLRANADLGIDRLMCFQQVGALSQESVLGSMRLVGELIAEFDG
;
A
#
# COMPACT_ATOMS: atom_id res chain seq x y z
N MET A 1 -5.18 3.01 24.58
CA MET A 1 -4.09 2.02 24.68
C MET A 1 -4.06 1.23 25.99
N GLU A 2 -3.76 1.79 27.18
CA GLU A 2 -3.68 0.95 28.41
C GLU A 2 -5.03 0.32 28.82
N ARG A 3 -6.13 1.07 28.71
CA ARG A 3 -7.48 0.58 29.01
C ARG A 3 -7.95 -0.54 28.07
N GLU A 4 -7.56 -0.48 26.79
CA GLU A 4 -7.90 -1.50 25.79
C GLU A 4 -7.10 -2.78 26.01
N LYS A 5 -5.81 -2.66 26.36
CA LYS A 5 -4.97 -3.81 26.74
C LYS A 5 -5.53 -4.53 27.96
N ALA A 6 -6.02 -3.79 28.97
CA ALA A 6 -6.66 -4.38 30.14
C ALA A 6 -7.98 -5.11 29.81
N LEU A 7 -8.78 -4.58 28.88
CA LEU A 7 -10.02 -5.23 28.41
C LEU A 7 -9.76 -6.48 27.55
N MET A 8 -8.67 -6.50 26.78
CA MET A 8 -8.27 -7.69 26.01
C MET A 8 -7.75 -8.83 26.90
N ALA A 9 -7.06 -8.49 28.00
CA ALA A 9 -6.43 -9.43 28.93
C ALA A 9 -7.35 -9.92 30.07
N ASP A 10 -8.60 -9.43 30.14
CA ASP A 10 -9.55 -9.78 31.20
C ASP A 10 -9.96 -11.27 31.11
N PRO A 11 -9.60 -12.11 32.12
CA PRO A 11 -9.91 -13.55 32.14
C PRO A 11 -11.40 -13.86 32.29
N SER A 12 -12.22 -12.89 32.71
CA SER A 12 -13.68 -13.03 32.78
C SER A 12 -14.34 -12.94 31.40
N GLY A 13 -13.53 -12.69 30.35
CA GLY A 13 -13.99 -12.43 28.99
C GLY A 13 -14.68 -11.09 28.96
N GLY A 14 -13.94 -10.00 28.65
CA GLY A 14 -14.36 -8.59 28.65
C GLY A 14 -15.55 -8.20 27.74
N GLY A 15 -16.62 -8.98 27.75
CA GLY A 15 -17.85 -8.83 26.98
C GLY A 15 -17.65 -8.82 25.47
N LEU A 16 -18.69 -8.38 24.77
CA LEU A 16 -18.70 -8.13 23.33
C LEU A 16 -17.56 -7.21 22.89
N ALA A 17 -17.15 -6.27 23.75
CA ALA A 17 -16.06 -5.33 23.47
C ALA A 17 -14.69 -6.02 23.44
N GLY A 18 -14.42 -6.94 24.36
CA GLY A 18 -13.19 -7.74 24.35
C GLY A 18 -13.13 -8.71 23.18
N GLU A 19 -14.27 -9.30 22.79
CA GLU A 19 -14.36 -10.14 21.58
C GLU A 19 -14.18 -9.32 20.30
N PHE A 20 -14.81 -8.15 20.22
CA PHE A 20 -14.63 -7.22 19.09
C PHE A 20 -13.17 -6.81 18.94
N LEU A 21 -12.50 -6.39 20.02
CA LEU A 21 -11.08 -5.99 19.97
C LEU A 21 -10.15 -7.14 19.59
N ARG A 22 -10.42 -8.38 20.04
CA ARG A 22 -9.64 -9.56 19.61
C ARG A 22 -9.87 -9.87 18.14
N ARG A 23 -11.12 -9.86 17.67
CA ARG A 23 -11.43 -10.05 16.25
C ARG A 23 -10.85 -8.94 15.39
N GLU A 24 -10.86 -7.70 15.86
CA GLU A 24 -10.25 -6.57 15.16
C GLU A 24 -8.72 -6.71 15.13
N ALA A 25 -8.09 -7.16 16.22
CA ALA A 25 -6.66 -7.45 16.25
C ALA A 25 -6.26 -8.67 15.38
N GLU A 26 -7.12 -9.69 15.32
CA GLU A 26 -6.96 -10.84 14.41
C GLU A 26 -7.20 -10.44 12.95
N ALA A 27 -8.18 -9.56 12.70
CA ALA A 27 -8.52 -9.03 11.37
C ALA A 27 -7.53 -7.97 10.88
N ALA A 28 -6.84 -7.27 11.79
CA ALA A 28 -5.76 -6.34 11.46
C ALA A 28 -4.58 -7.04 10.76
N GLY A 29 -4.53 -8.38 10.78
CA GLY A 29 -3.57 -9.19 10.05
C GLY A 29 -2.14 -9.02 10.55
N ALA A 30 -1.26 -9.90 10.08
CA ALA A 30 0.18 -9.65 10.24
C ALA A 30 0.56 -8.40 9.43
N PRO A 31 1.58 -7.63 9.86
CA PRO A 31 2.09 -6.51 9.07
C PRO A 31 2.44 -6.99 7.66
N SER A 32 2.03 -6.23 6.63
CA SER A 32 2.43 -6.52 5.25
C SER A 32 3.96 -6.46 5.10
N ALA A 33 4.50 -7.16 4.10
CA ALA A 33 5.93 -7.11 3.79
C ALA A 33 6.43 -5.66 3.63
N ALA A 34 5.63 -4.82 2.96
CA ALA A 34 5.86 -3.38 2.84
C ALA A 34 6.05 -2.68 4.19
N LEU A 35 5.15 -2.92 5.16
CA LEU A 35 5.24 -2.30 6.49
C LEU A 35 6.48 -2.77 7.26
N LEU A 36 6.86 -4.05 7.10
CA LEU A 36 8.07 -4.59 7.74
C LEU A 36 9.34 -3.96 7.17
N VAL A 37 9.44 -3.85 5.84
CA VAL A 37 10.57 -3.22 5.17
C VAL A 37 10.67 -1.73 5.52
N ILE A 38 9.56 -0.99 5.49
CA ILE A 38 9.52 0.42 5.90
C ILE A 38 9.96 0.57 7.36
N GLY A 39 9.53 -0.32 8.25
CA GLY A 39 9.93 -0.32 9.66
C GLY A 39 11.45 -0.43 9.84
N ARG A 40 12.11 -1.31 9.08
CA ARG A 40 13.57 -1.48 9.09
C ARG A 40 14.31 -0.23 8.60
N ILE A 41 13.84 0.37 7.49
CA ILE A 41 14.41 1.62 6.96
C ILE A 41 14.28 2.75 7.98
N LEU A 42 13.13 2.89 8.65
CA LEU A 42 12.91 3.91 9.69
C LEU A 42 13.79 3.70 10.93
N GLN A 43 14.24 2.47 11.18
CA GLN A 43 15.22 2.14 12.23
C GLN A 43 16.66 2.42 11.81
N GLY A 44 16.88 2.90 10.58
CA GLY A 44 18.21 3.21 10.03
C GLY A 44 18.90 2.01 9.38
N GLU A 45 18.19 0.91 9.15
CA GLU A 45 18.72 -0.22 8.41
C GLU A 45 18.77 0.08 6.91
N THR A 46 19.90 -0.23 6.27
CA THR A 46 19.99 -0.24 4.81
C THR A 46 19.44 -1.56 4.28
N VAL A 47 18.22 -1.53 3.75
CA VAL A 47 17.58 -2.68 3.11
C VAL A 47 17.96 -2.70 1.61
N PRO A 48 18.28 -3.87 1.02
CA PRO A 48 18.53 -4.00 -0.41
C PRO A 48 17.38 -3.48 -1.28
N ASP A 49 17.69 -2.80 -2.38
CA ASP A 49 16.69 -2.15 -3.26
C ASP A 49 15.71 -3.16 -3.89
N ASP A 50 16.17 -4.36 -4.21
CA ASP A 50 15.35 -5.46 -4.75
C ASP A 50 14.32 -5.95 -3.71
N GLU A 51 14.75 -6.12 -2.46
CA GLU A 51 13.86 -6.47 -1.35
C GLU A 51 12.80 -5.39 -1.10
N VAL A 52 13.21 -4.11 -1.15
CA VAL A 52 12.29 -2.98 -1.02
C VAL A 52 11.28 -2.98 -2.17
N TYR A 53 11.76 -3.18 -3.40
CA TYR A 53 10.90 -3.22 -4.57
C TYR A 53 9.88 -4.34 -4.48
N ASP A 54 10.31 -5.57 -4.18
CA ASP A 54 9.41 -6.73 -4.13
C ASP A 54 8.34 -6.56 -3.05
N ALA A 55 8.72 -6.13 -1.85
CA ALA A 55 7.80 -5.91 -0.74
C ALA A 55 6.76 -4.83 -1.03
N LEU A 56 7.15 -3.77 -1.75
CA LEU A 56 6.25 -2.68 -2.10
C LEU A 56 5.42 -2.97 -3.36
N ALA A 57 5.95 -3.75 -4.31
CA ALA A 57 5.28 -4.09 -5.57
C ALA A 57 4.02 -4.94 -5.37
N GLU A 58 3.94 -5.69 -4.26
CA GLU A 58 2.75 -6.42 -3.83
C GLU A 58 1.55 -5.50 -3.52
N GLN A 59 1.78 -4.22 -3.21
CA GLN A 59 0.71 -3.30 -2.88
C GLN A 59 0.01 -2.80 -4.14
N ASP A 60 -1.32 -2.93 -4.22
CA ASP A 60 -2.11 -2.40 -5.34
C ASP A 60 -2.10 -0.87 -5.40
N SER A 61 -1.85 -0.21 -4.25
CA SER A 61 -1.71 1.24 -4.15
C SER A 61 -0.38 1.79 -4.70
N LEU A 62 0.65 0.95 -4.80
CA LEU A 62 1.91 1.32 -5.46
C LEU A 62 1.89 0.90 -6.93
N ILE A 63 1.77 1.90 -7.79
CA ILE A 63 1.69 1.72 -9.24
C ILE A 63 2.99 2.24 -9.88
N VAL A 64 3.99 1.37 -9.92
CA VAL A 64 5.34 1.67 -10.46
C VAL A 64 5.80 0.45 -11.28
N GLY A 65 6.49 0.70 -12.40
CA GLY A 65 7.06 -0.36 -13.24
C GLY A 65 7.06 0.01 -14.72
N SER A 66 7.09 -1.01 -15.59
CA SER A 66 6.91 -0.82 -17.03
C SER A 66 5.49 -0.35 -17.38
N PRO A 67 5.25 0.17 -18.60
CA PRO A 67 3.91 0.50 -19.05
C PRO A 67 2.92 -0.66 -18.93
N GLU A 68 3.34 -1.91 -19.17
CA GLU A 68 2.50 -3.09 -18.99
C GLU A 68 2.13 -3.33 -17.52
N THR A 69 3.09 -3.20 -16.61
CA THR A 69 2.84 -3.34 -15.16
C THR A 69 1.88 -2.27 -14.67
N VAL A 70 2.11 -1.02 -15.08
CA VAL A 70 1.23 0.11 -14.73
C VAL A 70 -0.17 -0.12 -15.28
N ARG A 71 -0.33 -0.49 -16.55
CA ARG A 71 -1.63 -0.83 -17.16
C ARG A 71 -2.37 -1.88 -16.35
N LYS A 72 -1.70 -2.99 -16.00
CA LYS A 72 -2.32 -4.09 -15.22
C LYS A 72 -2.87 -3.60 -13.88
N LYS A 73 -2.09 -2.79 -13.15
CA LYS A 73 -2.51 -2.24 -11.85
C LYS A 73 -3.63 -1.20 -11.97
N LEU A 74 -3.60 -0.35 -13.00
CA LEU A 74 -4.69 0.58 -13.29
C LEU A 74 -6.00 -0.17 -13.61
N ARG A 75 -5.95 -1.24 -14.42
CA ARG A 75 -7.11 -2.09 -14.72
C ARG A 75 -7.68 -2.74 -13.47
N ALA A 76 -6.84 -3.25 -12.56
CA ALA A 76 -7.31 -3.84 -11.32
C ALA A 76 -8.18 -2.87 -10.50
N ASN A 77 -7.83 -1.58 -10.46
CA ASN A 77 -8.65 -0.56 -9.80
C ASN A 77 -9.99 -0.33 -10.53
N ALA A 78 -9.96 -0.26 -11.86
CA ALA A 78 -11.17 -0.09 -12.66
C ALA A 78 -12.12 -1.32 -12.59
N ASP A 79 -11.58 -2.53 -12.50
CA ASP A 79 -12.36 -3.78 -12.31
C ASP A 79 -13.09 -3.80 -10.95
N LEU A 80 -12.57 -3.08 -9.96
CA LEU A 80 -13.25 -2.87 -8.67
C LEU A 80 -14.34 -1.78 -8.72
N GLY A 81 -14.55 -1.15 -9.88
CA GLY A 81 -15.52 -0.07 -10.05
C GLY A 81 -15.01 1.32 -9.62
N ILE A 82 -13.68 1.51 -9.54
CA ILE A 82 -13.10 2.82 -9.25
C ILE A 82 -13.10 3.65 -10.54
N ASP A 83 -13.95 4.68 -10.59
CA ASP A 83 -14.09 5.54 -11.78
C ASP A 83 -12.99 6.60 -11.94
N ARG A 84 -12.29 6.94 -10.85
CA ARG A 84 -11.32 8.03 -10.80
C ARG A 84 -10.10 7.61 -9.98
N LEU A 85 -8.93 7.74 -10.57
CA LEU A 85 -7.64 7.54 -9.90
C LEU A 85 -6.83 8.83 -9.95
N MET A 86 -6.25 9.20 -8.80
CA MET A 86 -5.30 10.31 -8.70
C MET A 86 -3.92 9.72 -8.37
N CYS A 87 -2.95 9.89 -9.28
CA CYS A 87 -1.61 9.35 -9.11
C CYS A 87 -0.65 10.42 -8.58
N PHE A 88 0.02 10.14 -7.47
CA PHE A 88 1.07 11.00 -6.95
C PHE A 88 2.44 10.55 -7.51
N GLN A 89 2.91 11.24 -8.57
CA GLN A 89 4.07 10.78 -9.36
C GLN A 89 5.41 11.44 -8.99
N GLN A 90 5.40 12.62 -8.36
CA GLN A 90 6.62 13.29 -7.93
C GLN A 90 6.79 13.15 -6.43
N VAL A 91 7.64 12.20 -6.02
CA VAL A 91 7.98 11.93 -4.63
C VAL A 91 9.50 11.96 -4.48
N GLY A 92 9.99 12.65 -3.46
CA GLY A 92 11.43 12.76 -3.20
C GLY A 92 12.20 13.54 -4.27
N ALA A 93 13.45 13.15 -4.49
CA ALA A 93 14.39 13.87 -5.34
C ALA A 93 14.40 13.38 -6.81
N LEU A 94 13.22 13.08 -7.38
CA LEU A 94 13.12 12.71 -8.79
C LEU A 94 13.41 13.90 -9.70
N SER A 95 14.11 13.65 -10.81
CA SER A 95 14.37 14.69 -11.81
C SER A 95 13.05 15.09 -12.49
N GLN A 96 12.96 16.36 -12.89
CA GLN A 96 11.81 16.86 -13.63
C GLN A 96 11.60 16.08 -14.94
N GLU A 97 12.68 15.73 -15.64
CA GLU A 97 12.64 14.96 -16.88
C GLU A 97 12.00 13.58 -16.65
N SER A 98 12.40 12.87 -15.58
CA SER A 98 11.82 11.58 -15.23
C SER A 98 10.34 11.68 -14.89
N VAL A 99 9.92 12.71 -14.15
CA VAL A 99 8.51 12.94 -13.81
C VAL A 99 7.68 13.19 -15.07
N LEU A 100 8.13 14.09 -15.95
CA LEU A 100 7.42 14.39 -17.21
C LEU A 100 7.38 13.18 -18.14
N GLY A 101 8.46 12.39 -18.20
CA GLY A 101 8.49 11.12 -18.93
C GLY A 101 7.45 10.12 -18.41
N SER A 102 7.36 9.96 -17.10
CA SER A 102 6.35 9.10 -16.44
C SER A 102 4.93 9.59 -16.72
N MET A 103 4.67 10.89 -16.63
CA MET A 103 3.37 11.49 -16.97
C MET A 103 2.96 11.19 -18.42
N ARG A 104 3.89 11.31 -19.37
CA ARG A 104 3.63 11.00 -20.79
C ARG A 104 3.27 9.53 -20.97
N LEU A 105 4.06 8.62 -20.41
CA LEU A 105 3.84 7.17 -20.54
C LEU A 105 2.51 6.73 -19.93
N VAL A 106 2.14 7.28 -18.76
CA VAL A 106 0.82 7.02 -18.17
C VAL A 106 -0.30 7.61 -19.02
N GLY A 107 -0.10 8.80 -19.58
CA GLY A 107 -1.04 9.43 -20.50
C GLY A 107 -1.35 8.59 -21.73
N GLU A 108 -0.37 7.87 -22.27
CA GLU A 108 -0.53 6.95 -23.41
C GLU A 108 -1.46 5.76 -23.08
N LEU A 109 -1.67 5.43 -21.80
CA LEU A 109 -2.59 4.38 -21.36
C LEU A 109 -4.04 4.85 -21.22
N ILE A 110 -4.31 6.15 -21.12
CA ILE A 110 -5.64 6.69 -20.75
C ILE A 110 -6.73 6.26 -21.73
N ALA A 111 -6.43 6.20 -23.04
CA ALA A 111 -7.41 5.85 -24.07
C ALA A 111 -8.02 4.44 -23.89
N GLU A 112 -7.35 3.54 -23.17
CA GLU A 112 -7.87 2.21 -22.81
C GLU A 112 -8.93 2.27 -21.69
N PHE A 113 -8.90 3.33 -20.89
CA PHE A 113 -9.77 3.54 -19.72
C PHE A 113 -10.83 4.62 -19.93
N ASP A 114 -10.90 5.21 -21.14
CA ASP A 114 -12.00 6.10 -21.53
C ASP A 114 -13.26 5.25 -21.80
N GLY A 115 -14.12 5.16 -20.79
CA GLY A 115 -15.47 4.57 -20.86
C GLY A 115 -16.51 5.54 -21.40
#